data_AF-A0A9R0EMR7-F1
#
_entry.id   AF-A0A9R0EMR7-F1
#
_cell.length_a   1.000
_cell.length_b   1.000
_cell.length_c   1.000
_cell.angle_alpha   90.00
_cell.angle_beta   90.00
_cell.angle_gamma   90.00
#
_symmetry.space_group_name_H-M   'P 1'
#
loop_
_entity.id
_entity.type
_entity.pdbx_description
1 polymer ?
#
loop_
_entity_poly.entity_id
_entity_poly.type
_entity_poly.pdbx_seq_one_letter_code
_entity_poly.pdbx_strand_id
1 'polypeptide(L)'
;MAPQIELSTWTPTTITFAERQVNRIKRLRSLRSARKQARINNYQETVAEEARSNLPPNSTLDDQAKSQETEKAADAERVERKKRKNPDEGFSTYEQATVSQYNGLVENMPTADMEQNESKKQKYDDAVDGVSNMHEDREEAIDKMVNDLSEEQIVKRARYSTRCGYNDDADIDSTKNKKLETADWNLNRFYGENTASTKQNLVLPFCCWCKLQQYAQYLSQI
;
A
#
# COMPACT_ATOMS: atom_id res chain seq x y z
N MET A 1 56.62 -3.42 -41.27
CA MET A 1 56.00 -2.31 -40.52
C MET A 1 55.25 -2.92 -39.35
N ALA A 2 55.79 -2.81 -38.13
CA ALA A 2 55.13 -3.29 -36.92
C ALA A 2 54.13 -2.21 -36.43
N PRO A 3 52.91 -2.59 -36.00
CA PRO A 3 51.93 -1.63 -35.50
C PRO A 3 52.43 -1.03 -34.18
N GLN A 4 52.46 0.28 -34.11
CA GLN A 4 52.75 1.03 -32.88
C GLN A 4 51.60 0.78 -31.90
N ILE A 5 51.90 0.14 -30.77
CA ILE A 5 50.96 0.00 -29.66
C ILE A 5 50.93 1.36 -28.96
N GLU A 6 49.84 2.10 -29.12
CA GLU A 6 49.61 3.34 -28.38
C GLU A 6 49.43 3.01 -26.89
N LEU A 7 50.46 3.28 -26.09
CA LEU A 7 50.38 3.23 -24.64
C LEU A 7 49.41 4.31 -24.16
N SER A 8 48.23 3.89 -23.71
CA SER A 8 47.27 4.76 -23.03
C SER A 8 47.89 5.28 -21.73
N THR A 9 48.06 6.59 -21.67
CA THR A 9 48.60 7.28 -20.49
C THR A 9 47.60 7.17 -19.34
N TRP A 10 47.87 6.28 -18.38
CA TRP A 10 47.10 6.17 -17.14
C TRP A 10 47.40 7.39 -16.27
N THR A 11 46.62 8.46 -16.44
CA THR A 11 46.61 9.56 -15.48
C THR A 11 45.74 9.12 -14.29
N PRO A 12 46.31 8.94 -13.08
CA PRO A 12 45.51 8.57 -11.93
C PRO A 12 44.58 9.75 -11.62
N THR A 13 43.30 9.57 -11.87
CA THR A 13 42.28 10.58 -11.54
C THR A 13 42.30 10.74 -10.02
N THR A 14 42.61 11.94 -9.53
CA THR A 14 42.61 12.23 -8.09
C THR A 14 41.18 12.34 -7.59
N ILE A 15 40.54 11.18 -7.36
CA ILE A 15 39.18 11.09 -6.85
C ILE A 15 39.14 11.70 -5.45
N THR A 16 38.28 12.69 -5.24
CA THR A 16 38.14 13.38 -3.96
C THR A 16 37.57 12.44 -2.90
N PHE A 17 37.80 12.74 -1.62
CA PHE A 17 37.30 11.91 -0.51
C PHE A 17 35.78 11.74 -0.55
N ALA A 18 35.05 12.81 -0.86
CA ALA A 18 33.58 12.79 -0.98
C ALA A 18 33.12 11.85 -2.11
N GLU A 19 33.76 11.91 -3.28
CA GLU A 19 33.45 11.02 -4.40
C GLU A 19 33.77 9.54 -4.09
N ARG A 20 34.87 9.27 -3.37
CA ARG A 20 35.19 7.91 -2.89
C ARG A 20 34.11 7.38 -1.94
N GLN A 21 33.60 8.24 -1.06
CA GLN A 21 32.53 7.88 -0.14
C GLN A 21 31.21 7.61 -0.87
N VAL A 22 30.84 8.45 -1.84
CA VAL A 22 29.66 8.24 -2.69
C VAL A 22 29.78 6.94 -3.50
N ASN A 23 30.95 6.67 -4.08
CA ASN A 23 31.20 5.43 -4.83
C ASN A 23 31.13 4.19 -3.94
N ARG A 24 31.63 4.28 -2.70
CA ARG A 24 31.50 3.21 -1.70
C ARG A 24 30.04 2.95 -1.36
N ILE A 25 29.23 3.98 -1.13
CA ILE A 25 27.80 3.84 -0.84
C ILE A 25 27.05 3.22 -2.03
N LYS A 26 27.32 3.67 -3.27
CA LYS A 26 26.74 3.11 -4.50
C LYS A 26 27.06 1.61 -4.65
N ARG A 27 28.33 1.22 -4.42
CA ARG A 27 28.76 -0.18 -4.45
C ARG A 27 28.12 -1.03 -3.37
N LEU A 28 27.89 -0.49 -2.18
CA LEU A 28 27.17 -1.18 -1.11
C LEU A 28 25.68 -1.38 -1.44
N ARG A 29 25.03 -0.38 -2.06
CA ARG A 29 23.65 -0.49 -2.53
C ARG A 29 23.51 -1.55 -3.62
N SER A 30 24.39 -1.56 -4.62
CA SER A 30 24.36 -2.59 -5.67
C SER A 30 24.60 -3.99 -5.12
N LEU A 31 25.55 -4.15 -4.18
CA LEU A 31 25.79 -5.42 -3.52
C LEU A 31 24.57 -5.91 -2.71
N ARG A 32 23.86 -5.01 -2.03
CA ARG A 32 22.62 -5.35 -1.31
C ARG A 32 21.53 -5.82 -2.29
N SER A 33 21.35 -5.14 -3.41
CA SER A 33 20.40 -5.54 -4.45
C SER A 33 20.76 -6.90 -5.03
N ALA A 34 22.02 -7.13 -5.38
CA ALA A 34 22.50 -8.40 -5.90
C ALA A 34 22.31 -9.55 -4.89
N ARG A 35 22.61 -9.33 -3.61
CA ARG A 35 22.35 -10.33 -2.54
C ARG A 35 20.87 -10.60 -2.33
N LYS A 36 20.01 -9.60 -2.50
CA LYS A 36 18.55 -9.77 -2.43
C LYS A 36 18.06 -10.62 -3.62
N GLN A 37 18.49 -10.28 -4.83
CA GLN A 37 18.16 -11.04 -6.04
C GLN A 37 18.67 -12.48 -5.95
N ALA A 38 19.91 -12.70 -5.54
CA ALA A 38 20.46 -14.04 -5.37
C ALA A 38 19.67 -14.89 -4.35
N ARG A 39 19.24 -14.30 -3.22
CA ARG A 39 18.39 -15.01 -2.25
C ARG A 39 17.03 -15.41 -2.85
N ILE A 40 16.44 -14.52 -3.64
CA ILE A 40 15.15 -14.80 -4.31
C ILE A 40 15.34 -15.89 -5.36
N ASN A 41 16.35 -15.77 -6.22
CA ASN A 41 16.63 -16.72 -7.28
C ASN A 41 16.94 -18.12 -6.71
N ASN A 42 17.79 -18.20 -5.67
CA ASN A 42 18.08 -19.48 -5.02
C ASN A 42 16.80 -20.12 -4.43
N TYR A 43 15.95 -19.34 -3.76
CA TYR A 43 14.68 -19.85 -3.23
C TYR A 43 13.77 -20.35 -4.35
N GLN A 44 13.67 -19.61 -5.45
CA GLN A 44 12.91 -20.01 -6.64
C GLN A 44 13.45 -21.30 -7.26
N GLU A 45 14.78 -21.44 -7.36
CA GLU A 45 15.43 -22.64 -7.87
C GLU A 45 15.18 -23.85 -6.96
N THR A 46 15.33 -23.70 -5.64
CA THR A 46 15.04 -24.78 -4.68
C THR A 46 13.59 -25.26 -4.78
N VAL A 47 12.62 -24.32 -4.85
CA VAL A 47 11.20 -24.65 -5.01
C VAL A 47 10.94 -25.32 -6.37
N ALA A 48 11.58 -24.86 -7.44
CA ALA A 48 11.41 -25.45 -8.77
C ALA A 48 12.06 -26.84 -8.89
N GLU A 49 13.19 -27.08 -8.22
CA GLU A 49 13.84 -28.38 -8.12
C GLU A 49 13.00 -29.36 -7.30
N GLU A 50 12.48 -28.93 -6.15
CA GLU A 50 11.58 -29.73 -5.32
C GLU A 50 10.30 -30.10 -6.08
N ALA A 51 9.73 -29.15 -6.84
CA ALA A 51 8.64 -29.42 -7.77
C ALA A 51 9.05 -30.47 -8.81
N ARG A 52 10.18 -30.28 -9.53
CA ARG A 52 10.66 -31.25 -10.53
C ARG A 52 10.92 -32.64 -9.94
N SER A 53 11.40 -32.75 -8.70
CA SER A 53 11.62 -34.02 -8.03
C SER A 53 10.34 -34.70 -7.54
N ASN A 54 9.33 -33.91 -7.18
CA ASN A 54 8.03 -34.42 -6.73
C ASN A 54 7.16 -34.90 -7.89
N LEU A 55 7.51 -34.58 -9.14
CA LEU A 55 6.79 -35.07 -10.30
C LEU A 55 7.17 -36.52 -10.65
N PRO A 56 6.20 -37.39 -10.95
CA PRO A 56 6.46 -38.75 -11.39
C PRO A 56 7.15 -38.75 -12.77
N PRO A 57 8.09 -39.68 -13.03
CA PRO A 57 8.95 -39.70 -14.23
C PRO A 57 8.21 -39.93 -15.56
N ASN A 58 6.89 -40.15 -15.56
CA ASN A 58 6.04 -40.29 -16.75
C ASN A 58 4.86 -39.29 -16.76
N SER A 59 4.99 -38.13 -16.11
CA SER A 59 3.99 -37.07 -16.23
C SER A 59 3.98 -36.54 -17.66
N THR A 60 2.84 -36.57 -18.36
CA THR A 60 2.73 -35.87 -19.65
C THR A 60 2.75 -34.36 -19.41
N LEU A 61 3.20 -33.56 -20.40
CA LEU A 61 3.24 -32.09 -20.27
C LEU A 61 1.87 -31.51 -19.90
N ASP A 62 0.79 -32.18 -20.33
CA ASP A 62 -0.59 -31.81 -20.00
C ASP A 62 -0.93 -32.01 -18.52
N ASP A 63 -0.35 -33.03 -17.87
CA ASP A 63 -0.53 -33.29 -16.43
C ASP A 63 0.23 -32.25 -15.58
N GLN A 64 1.38 -31.77 -16.08
CA GLN A 64 2.16 -30.69 -15.45
C GLN A 64 1.42 -29.36 -15.54
N ALA A 65 0.86 -29.05 -16.72
CA ALA A 65 0.06 -27.85 -16.93
C ALA A 65 -1.19 -27.83 -16.03
N LYS A 66 -1.91 -28.95 -15.96
CA LYS A 66 -3.07 -29.10 -15.06
C LYS A 66 -2.72 -28.92 -13.60
N SER A 67 -1.59 -29.48 -13.14
CA SER A 67 -1.16 -29.34 -11.74
C SER A 67 -0.76 -27.90 -11.39
N GLN A 68 -0.10 -27.20 -12.32
CA GLN A 68 0.20 -25.78 -12.13
C GLN A 68 -1.06 -24.91 -12.16
N GLU A 69 -2.06 -25.25 -12.98
CA GLU A 69 -3.35 -24.57 -13.00
C GLU A 69 -4.15 -24.81 -11.72
N THR A 70 -4.14 -26.03 -11.16
CA THR A 70 -4.80 -26.31 -9.88
C THR A 70 -4.12 -25.62 -8.71
N GLU A 71 -2.78 -25.55 -8.69
CA GLU A 71 -2.04 -24.76 -7.70
C GLU A 71 -2.32 -23.27 -7.83
N LYS A 72 -2.30 -22.70 -9.04
CA LYS A 72 -2.66 -21.30 -9.28
C LYS A 72 -4.10 -21.02 -8.89
N ALA A 73 -5.02 -21.94 -9.14
CA ALA A 73 -6.42 -21.83 -8.74
C ALA A 73 -6.58 -21.89 -7.21
N ALA A 74 -5.86 -22.78 -6.52
CA ALA A 74 -5.86 -22.88 -5.07
C ALA A 74 -5.24 -21.64 -4.40
N ASP A 75 -4.18 -21.09 -5.00
CA ASP A 75 -3.56 -19.84 -4.55
C ASP A 75 -4.48 -18.64 -4.80
N ALA A 76 -5.15 -18.58 -5.96
CA ALA A 76 -6.17 -17.57 -6.23
C ALA A 76 -7.32 -17.66 -5.21
N GLU A 77 -7.85 -18.86 -4.93
CA GLU A 77 -8.89 -19.08 -3.91
C GLU A 77 -8.41 -18.68 -2.49
N ARG A 78 -7.13 -18.92 -2.16
CA ARG A 78 -6.53 -18.48 -0.90
C ARG A 78 -6.37 -16.97 -0.83
N VAL A 79 -6.08 -16.31 -1.96
CA VAL A 79 -6.02 -14.85 -2.07
C VAL A 79 -7.43 -14.24 -1.96
N GLU A 80 -8.43 -14.80 -2.64
CA GLU A 80 -9.83 -14.38 -2.54
C GLU A 80 -10.37 -14.52 -1.10
N ARG A 81 -10.07 -15.62 -0.40
CA ARG A 81 -10.44 -15.81 1.02
C ARG A 81 -9.76 -14.81 1.96
N LYS A 82 -8.58 -14.30 1.59
CA LYS A 82 -7.84 -13.26 2.32
C LYS A 82 -8.32 -11.84 2.00
N LYS A 83 -9.12 -11.64 0.94
CA LYS A 83 -9.72 -10.33 0.67
C LYS A 83 -10.66 -9.97 1.81
N ARG A 84 -10.65 -8.69 2.17
CA ARG A 84 -11.58 -8.16 3.16
C ARG A 84 -13.00 -8.37 2.63
N LYS A 85 -13.83 -9.07 3.41
CA LYS A 85 -15.20 -9.41 3.04
C LYS A 85 -16.12 -8.17 2.94
N ASN A 86 -15.74 -7.07 3.58
CA ASN A 86 -16.40 -5.77 3.48
C ASN A 86 -15.34 -4.68 3.19
N PRO A 87 -14.91 -4.50 1.93
CA PRO A 87 -14.02 -3.41 1.55
C PRO A 87 -14.77 -2.07 1.58
N ASP A 88 -14.11 -0.99 2.01
CA ASP A 88 -14.69 0.35 1.96
C ASP A 88 -14.76 0.83 0.50
N GLU A 89 -15.97 0.97 -0.03
CA GLU A 89 -16.24 1.43 -1.40
C GLU A 89 -16.04 2.95 -1.57
N GLY A 90 -15.79 3.65 -0.46
CA GLY A 90 -15.57 5.10 -0.43
C GLY A 90 -16.78 5.87 0.07
N PHE A 91 -16.57 7.17 0.26
CA PHE A 91 -17.62 8.06 0.77
C PHE A 91 -18.61 8.44 -0.33
N SER A 92 -19.86 8.00 -0.18
CA SER A 92 -21.00 8.33 -1.05
C SER A 92 -21.92 9.37 -0.41
N THR A 93 -22.56 9.03 0.71
CA THR A 93 -23.48 9.87 1.48
C THR A 93 -23.24 9.73 2.97
N TYR A 94 -23.62 10.76 3.73
CA TYR A 94 -23.55 10.70 5.19
C TYR A 94 -24.47 9.61 5.77
N GLU A 95 -25.62 9.34 5.14
CA GLU A 95 -26.56 8.30 5.58
C GLU A 95 -25.99 6.89 5.40
N GLN A 96 -25.35 6.60 4.27
CA GLN A 96 -24.73 5.29 4.08
C GLN A 96 -23.55 5.08 5.05
N ALA A 97 -22.78 6.15 5.31
CA ALA A 97 -21.71 6.12 6.30
C ALA A 97 -22.24 5.92 7.73
N THR A 98 -23.37 6.55 8.09
CA THR A 98 -23.98 6.37 9.43
C THR A 98 -24.55 4.97 9.59
N VAL A 99 -25.20 4.40 8.57
CA VAL A 99 -25.69 3.02 8.58
C VAL A 99 -24.54 2.04 8.76
N SER A 100 -23.42 2.26 8.06
CA SER A 100 -22.23 1.41 8.19
C SER A 100 -21.62 1.48 9.59
N GLN A 101 -21.54 2.67 10.17
CA GLN A 101 -21.10 2.85 11.56
C GLN A 101 -22.05 2.16 12.54
N TYR A 102 -23.37 2.33 12.35
CA TYR A 102 -24.39 1.73 13.21
C TYR A 102 -24.35 0.20 13.17
N ASN A 103 -24.31 -0.41 11.97
CA ASN A 103 -24.23 -1.86 11.83
C ASN A 103 -22.96 -2.41 12.51
N GLY A 104 -21.83 -1.72 12.36
CA GLY A 104 -20.60 -2.09 13.07
C GLY A 104 -20.72 -1.98 14.60
N LEU A 105 -21.45 -0.99 15.13
CA LEU A 105 -21.71 -0.90 16.57
C LEU A 105 -22.63 -2.02 17.06
N VAL A 106 -23.67 -2.36 16.28
CA VAL A 106 -24.59 -3.45 16.60
C VAL A 106 -23.87 -4.80 16.63
N GLU A 107 -22.97 -5.06 15.66
CA GLU A 107 -22.18 -6.29 15.62
C GLU A 107 -21.18 -6.40 16.78
N ASN A 108 -20.62 -5.27 17.24
CA ASN A 108 -19.69 -5.23 18.37
C ASN A 108 -20.39 -5.15 19.73
N MET A 109 -21.72 -5.01 19.76
CA MET A 109 -22.47 -4.92 21.00
C MET A 109 -22.32 -6.23 21.78
N PRO A 110 -22.03 -6.18 23.10
CA PRO A 110 -21.98 -7.39 23.90
C PRO A 110 -23.34 -8.10 23.87
N THR A 111 -23.31 -9.42 23.84
CA THR A 111 -24.51 -10.25 23.93
C THR A 111 -25.32 -9.85 25.16
N ALA A 112 -26.64 -9.69 24.98
CA ALA A 112 -27.52 -9.32 26.08
C ALA A 112 -27.43 -10.33 27.23
N ASP A 113 -27.33 -9.82 28.45
CA ASP A 113 -27.42 -10.64 29.67
C ASP A 113 -28.87 -11.10 29.83
N MET A 114 -29.12 -12.37 29.52
CA MET A 114 -30.45 -12.95 29.49
C MET A 114 -31.13 -12.94 30.86
N GLU A 115 -30.39 -13.22 31.94
CA GLU A 115 -30.93 -13.23 33.31
C GLU A 115 -31.39 -11.84 33.73
N GLN A 116 -30.59 -10.81 33.41
CA GLN A 116 -30.98 -9.43 33.68
C GLN A 116 -32.20 -9.02 32.86
N ASN A 117 -32.27 -9.45 31.61
CA ASN A 117 -33.39 -9.12 30.74
C ASN A 117 -34.69 -9.78 31.23
N GLU A 118 -34.63 -11.04 31.67
CA GLU A 118 -35.75 -11.74 32.30
C GLU A 118 -36.20 -11.07 33.61
N SER A 119 -35.25 -10.66 34.46
CA SER A 119 -35.57 -9.96 35.71
C SER A 119 -36.24 -8.60 35.46
N LYS A 120 -35.80 -7.86 34.42
CA LYS A 120 -36.42 -6.60 34.01
C LYS A 120 -37.80 -6.85 33.42
N LYS A 121 -37.92 -7.85 32.54
CA LYS A 121 -39.21 -8.26 31.97
C LYS A 121 -40.21 -8.57 33.07
N GLN A 122 -39.84 -9.38 34.07
CA GLN A 122 -40.75 -9.73 35.17
C GLN A 122 -41.12 -8.53 36.07
N LYS A 123 -40.22 -7.56 36.25
CA LYS A 123 -40.50 -6.33 37.00
C LYS A 123 -41.45 -5.37 36.28
N TYR A 124 -41.34 -5.30 34.96
CA TYR A 124 -42.10 -4.37 34.13
C TYR A 124 -43.27 -5.01 33.37
N ASP A 125 -43.47 -6.33 33.47
CA ASP A 125 -44.54 -7.09 32.81
C ASP A 125 -45.95 -6.61 33.21
N ASP A 126 -46.09 -6.02 34.40
CA ASP A 126 -47.36 -5.52 34.97
C ASP A 126 -47.52 -3.99 34.84
N ALA A 127 -46.48 -3.30 34.33
CA ALA A 127 -46.49 -1.85 34.12
C ALA A 127 -46.97 -1.56 32.69
N VAL A 128 -48.19 -1.06 32.58
CA VAL A 128 -48.83 -0.61 31.33
C VAL A 128 -47.84 0.15 30.45
N ASP A 129 -47.69 -0.32 29.21
CA ASP A 129 -46.86 0.23 28.15
C ASP A 129 -46.93 1.77 28.13
N GLY A 130 -45.83 2.43 28.51
CA GLY A 130 -45.68 3.89 28.28
C GLY A 130 -45.06 4.72 29.40
N VAL A 131 -44.73 4.17 30.58
CA VAL A 131 -44.07 4.95 31.64
C VAL A 131 -42.54 4.99 31.42
N SER A 132 -42.11 5.65 30.35
CA SER A 132 -40.70 5.74 29.92
C SER A 132 -39.81 6.60 30.85
N ASN A 133 -40.39 7.37 31.76
CA ASN A 133 -39.63 8.40 32.51
C ASN A 133 -39.17 7.96 33.92
N MET A 134 -39.41 6.71 34.33
CA MET A 134 -39.09 6.20 35.68
C MET A 134 -37.98 5.12 35.67
N HIS A 135 -37.33 4.87 34.53
CA HIS A 135 -36.24 3.90 34.47
C HIS A 135 -34.95 4.53 34.98
N GLU A 136 -34.50 4.09 36.16
CA GLU A 136 -33.18 4.41 36.67
C GLU A 136 -32.18 3.35 36.21
N ASP A 137 -31.19 3.77 35.43
CA ASP A 137 -30.12 2.89 34.97
C ASP A 137 -29.13 2.56 36.09
N ARG A 138 -28.55 1.36 36.02
CA ARG A 138 -27.46 0.98 36.91
C ARG A 138 -26.22 1.79 36.56
N GLU A 139 -25.45 2.19 37.57
CA GLU A 139 -24.19 2.92 37.39
C GLU A 139 -23.22 2.16 36.47
N GLU A 140 -23.12 0.84 36.61
CA GLU A 140 -22.29 -0.01 35.73
C GLU A 140 -22.69 0.04 34.25
N ALA A 141 -23.99 0.24 33.95
CA ALA A 141 -24.46 0.37 32.57
C ALA A 141 -24.09 1.73 31.99
N ILE A 142 -24.15 2.78 32.81
CA ILE A 142 -23.71 4.13 32.45
C ILE A 142 -22.21 4.12 32.17
N ASP A 143 -21.40 3.51 33.03
CA ASP A 143 -19.95 3.42 32.83
C ASP A 143 -19.58 2.69 31.53
N LYS A 144 -20.28 1.60 31.19
CA LYS A 144 -20.08 0.88 29.92
C LYS A 144 -20.43 1.76 28.71
N MET A 145 -21.53 2.51 28.80
CA MET A 145 -21.93 3.45 27.74
C MET A 145 -20.89 4.57 27.56
N VAL A 146 -20.40 5.13 28.67
CA VAL A 146 -19.37 6.17 28.65
C VAL A 146 -18.07 5.65 28.06
N ASN A 147 -17.64 4.44 28.42
CA ASN A 147 -16.44 3.83 27.87
C ASN A 147 -16.55 3.58 26.36
N ASP A 148 -17.68 3.03 25.89
CA ASP A 148 -17.90 2.83 24.44
C ASP A 148 -17.88 4.18 23.68
N LEU A 149 -18.56 5.21 24.19
CA LEU A 149 -18.57 6.53 23.56
C LEU A 149 -17.19 7.19 23.57
N SER A 150 -16.55 7.25 24.74
CA SER A 150 -15.34 8.04 24.95
C SER A 150 -14.08 7.37 24.41
N GLU A 151 -13.90 6.09 24.68
CA GLU A 151 -12.68 5.37 24.35
C GLU A 151 -12.76 4.74 22.96
N GLU A 152 -13.94 4.26 22.55
CA GLU A 152 -14.07 3.60 21.26
C GLU A 152 -14.53 4.55 20.16
N GLN A 153 -15.73 5.13 20.29
CA GLN A 153 -16.34 5.88 19.19
C GLN A 153 -15.57 7.18 18.89
N ILE A 154 -15.25 7.99 19.90
CA ILE A 154 -14.53 9.25 19.71
C ILE A 154 -13.11 9.01 19.20
N VAL A 155 -12.39 8.03 19.74
CA VAL A 155 -11.02 7.72 19.30
C VAL A 155 -11.00 7.18 17.88
N LYS A 156 -11.95 6.30 17.50
CA LYS A 156 -12.11 5.82 16.12
C LYS A 156 -12.38 6.99 15.16
N ARG A 157 -13.24 7.94 15.53
CA ARG A 157 -13.51 9.15 14.74
C ARG A 157 -12.29 10.07 14.63
N ALA A 158 -11.55 10.27 15.71
CA ALA A 158 -10.32 11.07 15.69
C ALA A 158 -9.23 10.47 14.79
N ARG A 159 -9.19 9.13 14.67
CA ARG A 159 -8.23 8.38 13.84
C ARG A 159 -8.69 8.18 12.38
N TYR A 160 -9.86 8.68 11.99
CA TYR A 160 -10.40 8.50 10.64
C TYR A 160 -9.45 9.00 9.54
N SER A 161 -8.83 10.16 9.75
CA SER A 161 -7.77 10.66 8.87
C SER A 161 -6.41 10.18 9.37
N THR A 162 -5.83 9.21 8.66
CA THR A 162 -4.47 8.75 8.93
C THR A 162 -3.46 9.67 8.26
N ARG A 163 -2.34 9.96 8.95
CA ARG A 163 -1.25 10.75 8.35
C ARG A 163 -0.50 9.89 7.34
N CYS A 164 -0.32 10.41 6.12
CA CYS A 164 0.63 9.82 5.17
C CYS A 164 2.06 10.05 5.66
N GLY A 165 2.94 9.06 5.49
CA GLY A 165 4.35 9.18 5.87
C GLY A 165 5.08 10.24 5.04
N TYR A 166 5.99 10.99 5.65
CA TYR A 166 6.83 11.95 4.94
C TYR A 166 7.93 11.21 4.18
N ASN A 167 8.17 11.60 2.92
CA ASN A 167 9.22 11.04 2.09
C ASN A 167 10.30 12.11 1.88
N ASP A 168 11.45 11.93 2.52
CA ASP A 168 12.59 12.86 2.44
C ASP A 168 13.18 12.98 1.01
N ASP A 169 13.00 11.94 0.19
CA ASP A 169 13.51 11.88 -1.19
C ASP A 169 12.56 12.51 -2.22
N ALA A 170 11.39 13.01 -1.81
CA ALA A 170 10.49 13.70 -2.71
C ALA A 170 11.08 15.07 -3.09
N ASP A 171 11.00 15.46 -4.36
CA ASP A 171 11.40 16.78 -4.86
C ASP A 171 10.45 17.87 -4.33
N ILE A 172 10.61 18.21 -3.06
CA ILE A 172 9.83 19.23 -2.36
C ILE A 172 10.62 20.53 -2.45
N ASP A 173 9.99 21.56 -3.01
CA ASP A 173 10.53 22.92 -2.97
C ASP A 173 10.55 23.39 -1.51
N SER A 174 11.75 23.45 -0.91
CA SER A 174 12.01 23.84 0.49
C SER A 174 11.46 25.23 0.86
N THR A 175 11.00 26.00 -0.12
CA THR A 175 10.40 27.33 0.05
C THR A 175 8.92 27.25 0.44
N LYS A 176 8.24 26.12 0.17
CA LYS A 176 6.80 25.98 0.41
C LYS A 176 6.52 25.60 1.85
N ASN A 177 5.55 26.28 2.46
CA ASN A 177 5.00 25.89 3.75
C ASN A 177 3.93 24.78 3.58
N LYS A 178 3.60 24.10 4.69
CA LYS A 178 2.63 22.99 4.71
C LYS A 178 1.27 23.30 4.06
N LYS A 179 0.80 24.55 4.12
CA LYS A 179 -0.46 24.98 3.51
C LYS A 179 -0.41 24.90 1.99
N LEU A 180 0.72 25.27 1.39
CA LEU A 180 0.95 25.18 -0.04
C LEU A 180 1.12 23.72 -0.50
N GLU A 181 1.77 22.88 0.30
CA GLU A 181 1.88 21.43 0.00
C GLU A 181 0.51 20.73 -0.05
N THR A 182 -0.38 21.02 0.90
CA THR A 182 -1.74 20.45 0.89
C THR A 182 -2.57 20.94 -0.30
N ALA A 183 -2.37 22.19 -0.72
CA ALA A 183 -3.03 22.74 -1.90
C ALA A 183 -2.52 22.06 -3.19
N ASP A 184 -1.21 21.84 -3.30
CA ASP A 184 -0.59 21.13 -4.42
C ASP A 184 -1.06 19.67 -4.51
N TRP A 185 -1.21 18.98 -3.36
CA TRP A 185 -1.77 17.62 -3.32
C TRP A 185 -3.22 17.57 -3.83
N ASN A 186 -4.07 18.51 -3.38
CA ASN A 186 -5.43 18.63 -3.88
C ASN A 186 -5.46 18.91 -5.38
N LEU A 187 -4.60 19.81 -5.86
CA LEU A 187 -4.53 20.17 -7.28
C LEU A 187 -4.08 18.98 -8.13
N ASN A 188 -3.11 18.21 -7.64
CA ASN A 188 -2.64 16.99 -8.29
C ASN A 188 -3.71 15.91 -8.32
N ARG A 189 -4.58 15.80 -7.30
CA ARG A 189 -5.71 14.86 -7.30
C ARG A 189 -6.72 15.16 -8.40
N PHE A 190 -7.03 16.42 -8.66
CA PHE A 190 -8.01 16.81 -9.69
C PHE A 190 -7.43 16.92 -11.10
N TYR A 191 -6.22 17.48 -11.23
CA TYR A 191 -5.64 17.82 -12.53
C TYR A 191 -4.42 16.98 -12.90
N GLY A 192 -3.96 16.09 -12.03
CA GLY A 192 -2.77 15.27 -12.26
C GLY A 192 -2.87 14.43 -13.54
N GLU A 193 -4.04 13.85 -13.81
CA GLU A 193 -4.31 13.08 -15.02
C GLU A 193 -4.24 13.97 -16.28
N ASN A 194 -4.93 15.12 -16.25
CA ASN A 194 -4.99 16.05 -17.38
C ASN A 194 -3.66 16.76 -17.66
N THR A 195 -2.80 16.91 -16.64
CA THR A 195 -1.50 17.60 -16.75
C THR A 195 -0.32 16.63 -16.86
N ALA A 196 -0.57 15.32 -16.96
CA ALA A 196 0.48 14.30 -17.01
C ALA A 196 1.46 14.51 -18.17
N SER A 197 0.97 14.79 -19.37
CA SER A 197 1.81 15.07 -20.55
C SER A 197 2.68 16.31 -20.35
N THR A 198 2.11 17.39 -19.82
CA THR A 198 2.85 18.63 -19.51
C THR A 198 3.96 18.36 -18.48
N LYS A 199 3.68 17.58 -17.43
CA LYS A 199 4.67 17.20 -16.42
C LYS A 199 5.79 16.34 -17.01
N GLN A 200 5.46 15.37 -17.87
CA GLN A 200 6.47 14.57 -18.57
C GLN A 200 7.38 15.42 -19.45
N ASN A 201 6.81 16.41 -20.16
CA ASN A 201 7.60 17.34 -20.99
C ASN A 201 8.55 18.23 -20.16
N LEU A 202 8.12 18.66 -18.96
CA LEU A 202 8.96 19.43 -18.04
C LEU A 202 10.11 18.61 -17.46
N VAL A 203 9.88 17.31 -17.20
CA VAL A 203 10.89 16.37 -16.66
C VAL A 203 11.82 15.83 -17.77
N LEU A 204 11.39 15.86 -19.03
CA LEU A 204 12.14 15.39 -20.20
C LEU A 204 12.61 16.54 -21.13
N PRO A 205 13.32 17.57 -20.64
CA PRO A 205 13.76 18.66 -21.51
C PRO A 205 14.77 18.21 -22.58
N PHE A 206 15.38 17.02 -22.43
CA PHE A 206 16.43 16.52 -23.32
C PHE A 206 15.95 15.67 -24.50
N CYS A 207 14.70 15.21 -24.54
CA CYS A 207 14.26 14.28 -25.59
C CYS A 207 14.11 14.97 -26.95
N CYS A 208 13.76 16.26 -26.97
CA CYS A 208 13.62 17.02 -28.21
C CYS A 208 14.98 17.35 -28.84
N TRP A 209 15.99 17.65 -28.02
CA TRP A 209 17.36 17.90 -28.48
C TRP A 209 18.02 16.62 -28.98
N CYS A 210 17.82 15.48 -28.31
CA CYS A 210 18.26 14.17 -28.80
C CYS A 210 17.59 13.79 -30.13
N LYS A 211 16.28 14.03 -30.30
CA LYS A 211 15.58 13.77 -31.57
C LYS A 211 16.08 14.68 -32.70
N LEU A 212 16.31 15.96 -32.43
CA LEU A 212 16.92 16.90 -33.39
C LEU A 212 18.35 16.47 -33.76
N GLN A 213 19.13 15.97 -32.81
CA GLN A 213 20.49 15.50 -33.04
C GLN A 213 20.53 14.19 -33.83
N GLN A 214 19.59 13.27 -33.60
CA GLN A 214 19.40 12.06 -34.41
C GLN A 214 18.96 12.40 -35.83
N TYR A 215 18.08 13.40 -36.00
CA TYR A 215 17.64 13.88 -37.32
C TYR A 215 18.77 14.57 -38.08
N ALA A 216 19.59 15.38 -37.38
CA ALA A 216 20.78 16.02 -37.95
C ALA A 216 21.85 15.00 -38.37
N GLN A 217 22.05 13.92 -37.58
CA GLN A 217 22.93 12.82 -37.95
C GLN A 217 22.44 12.06 -39.19
N TYR A 218 21.12 11.79 -39.29
CA TYR A 218 20.54 11.13 -40.45
C TYR A 218 20.65 11.98 -41.73
N LEU A 219 20.43 13.30 -41.65
CA LEU A 219 20.60 14.21 -42.78
C LEU A 219 22.07 14.39 -43.21
N SER A 220 23.04 14.11 -42.35
CA SER A 220 24.46 14.13 -42.70
C SER A 220 24.95 12.84 -43.38
N GLN A 221 24.13 11.78 -43.40
CA GLN A 221 24.42 10.50 -44.04
C GLN A 221 23.75 10.34 -45.42
N ILE A 222 22.96 11.34 -45.84
CA ILE A 222 22.41 11.50 -47.19
C ILE A 222 23.31 12.48 -47.95
#